data_AF-A0A8S1C8N0-F1
#
_entry.id   AF-A0A8S1C8N0-F1
#
_cell.length_a   1.000
_cell.length_b   1.000
_cell.length_c   1.000
_cell.angle_alpha   90.00
_cell.angle_beta   90.00
_cell.angle_gamma   90.00
#
_symmetry.space_group_name_H-M   'P 1'
#
loop_
_entity.id
_entity.type
_entity.pdbx_description
1 polymer ?
#
loop_
_entity_poly.entity_id
_entity_poly.type
_entity_poly.pdbx_seq_one_letter_code
_entity_poly.pdbx_strand_id
1 'polypeptide(L)'
;MKKFEQDKASTINFLDTRLTEIKSSILGDVYAKLTDMIQVNERLSIAQDQRIDGLETKITSKLEPLVIDIERKLSVFSEKVEKMEEKKLLARDIQKHSFEEMFHSLNSSVMFEMNQRFTRADEKLTELDKHREDTIENLNKTITDLVKPLAQDVRESSLRIGKQIEQLKNESQVRGQEMTNFLSRAADSLKKVFLLLNKIEIKLLSDCSKASRLTLTTLSSGQYYFSTVETDWYKAKAFCDRFGMQLASIETEEERKTLFASAPIKNNYYWLSGSDIGHIPGHFYWSTGHRVDDTWWSSGQPNDFGESKETCIELHTNGGRLIDYKCNDDDYFICEVSPDCKYFNNLVQQ
;
A
#
# COMPACT_ATOMS: atom_id res chain seq x y z
N MET A 1 45.05 15.73 -22.18
CA MET A 1 44.50 14.39 -22.50
C MET A 1 44.55 13.42 -21.32
N LYS A 2 45.71 12.93 -20.85
CA LYS A 2 45.75 11.96 -19.73
C LYS A 2 45.10 12.44 -18.41
N LYS A 3 45.27 13.73 -18.08
CA LYS A 3 44.61 14.37 -16.92
C LYS A 3 43.08 14.38 -17.07
N PHE A 4 42.58 14.74 -18.25
CA PHE A 4 41.14 14.74 -18.58
C PHE A 4 40.52 13.33 -18.53
N GLU A 5 41.25 12.30 -18.97
CA GLU A 5 40.83 10.89 -18.86
C GLU A 5 40.79 10.41 -17.40
N GLN A 6 41.75 10.81 -16.56
CA GLN A 6 41.76 10.51 -15.12
C GLN A 6 40.63 11.24 -14.38
N ASP A 7 40.42 12.52 -14.69
CA ASP A 7 39.36 13.34 -14.09
C ASP A 7 37.98 12.77 -14.47
N LYS A 8 37.80 12.36 -15.74
CA LYS A 8 36.60 11.65 -16.22
C LYS A 8 36.34 10.33 -15.48
N ALA A 9 37.37 9.50 -15.28
CA ALA A 9 37.24 8.23 -14.55
C ALA A 9 36.93 8.45 -13.06
N SER A 10 37.53 9.47 -12.44
CA SER A 10 37.26 9.87 -11.06
C SER A 10 35.83 10.35 -10.88
N THR A 11 35.30 11.13 -11.83
CA THR A 11 33.93 11.62 -11.72
C THR A 11 32.87 10.58 -12.06
N ILE A 12 33.14 9.68 -13.03
CA ILE A 12 32.28 8.51 -13.24
C ILE A 12 32.18 7.70 -11.94
N ASN A 13 33.30 7.46 -11.25
CA ASN A 13 33.29 6.80 -9.95
C ASN A 13 32.54 7.62 -8.88
N PHE A 14 32.63 8.96 -8.86
CA PHE A 14 31.92 9.80 -7.89
C PHE A 14 30.40 9.82 -8.10
N LEU A 15 29.93 9.90 -9.34
CA LEU A 15 28.50 9.83 -9.66
C LEU A 15 27.94 8.43 -9.50
N ASP A 16 28.70 7.40 -9.88
CA ASP A 16 28.38 6.01 -9.58
C ASP A 16 28.30 5.83 -8.06
N THR A 17 29.19 6.47 -7.28
CA THR A 17 29.12 6.51 -5.82
C THR A 17 27.89 7.27 -5.31
N ARG A 18 27.58 8.47 -5.81
CA ARG A 18 26.42 9.28 -5.37
C ARG A 18 25.09 8.67 -5.75
N LEU A 19 25.00 8.07 -6.92
CA LEU A 19 23.79 7.37 -7.34
C LEU A 19 23.69 6.03 -6.63
N THR A 20 24.80 5.34 -6.37
CA THR A 20 24.83 4.21 -5.43
C THR A 20 24.39 4.66 -4.04
N GLU A 21 24.79 5.84 -3.55
CA GLU A 21 24.33 6.43 -2.29
C GLU A 21 22.83 6.76 -2.31
N ILE A 22 22.27 7.32 -3.38
CA ILE A 22 20.82 7.58 -3.49
C ILE A 22 20.04 6.27 -3.58
N LYS A 23 20.56 5.30 -4.33
CA LYS A 23 20.01 3.94 -4.46
C LYS A 23 20.08 3.19 -3.12
N SER A 24 21.17 3.32 -2.38
CA SER A 24 21.42 2.61 -1.11
C SER A 24 20.81 3.30 0.09
N SER A 25 20.84 4.64 0.14
CA SER A 25 20.27 5.44 1.22
C SER A 25 18.78 5.65 0.99
N ILE A 26 18.33 6.40 -0.02
CA ILE A 26 16.90 6.76 -0.07
C ILE A 26 16.04 5.55 -0.44
N LEU A 27 16.38 4.85 -1.52
CA LEU A 27 15.60 3.69 -1.98
C LEU A 27 15.83 2.46 -1.11
N GLY A 28 17.06 2.23 -0.66
CA GLY A 28 17.40 1.15 0.27
C GLY A 28 16.76 1.33 1.63
N ASP A 29 16.82 2.54 2.22
CA ASP A 29 16.20 2.82 3.53
C ASP A 29 14.66 2.74 3.44
N VAL A 30 14.05 3.21 2.34
CA VAL A 30 12.61 3.08 2.12
C VAL A 30 12.22 1.61 1.95
N TYR A 31 12.98 0.82 1.19
CA TYR A 31 12.72 -0.59 1.00
C TYR A 31 12.92 -1.40 2.29
N ALA A 32 13.95 -1.08 3.06
CA ALA A 32 14.21 -1.68 4.37
C ALA A 32 13.07 -1.35 5.34
N LYS A 33 12.66 -0.09 5.45
CA LYS A 33 11.50 0.31 6.27
C LYS A 33 10.21 -0.35 5.83
N LEU A 34 9.98 -0.50 4.52
CA LEU A 34 8.81 -1.18 4.00
C LEU A 34 8.81 -2.67 4.39
N THR A 35 9.97 -3.32 4.30
CA THR A 35 10.17 -4.71 4.72
C THR A 35 9.99 -4.88 6.22
N ASP A 36 10.52 -3.96 7.03
CA ASP A 36 10.34 -3.94 8.47
C ASP A 36 8.86 -3.76 8.85
N MET A 37 8.14 -2.85 8.16
CA MET A 37 6.70 -2.68 8.37
C MET A 37 5.90 -3.93 8.01
N ILE A 38 6.26 -4.64 6.94
CA ILE A 38 5.64 -5.93 6.58
C ILE A 38 5.85 -6.94 7.72
N GLN A 39 7.08 -7.11 8.20
CA GLN A 39 7.39 -8.04 9.29
C GLN A 39 6.70 -7.66 10.61
N VAL A 40 6.61 -6.36 10.92
CA VAL A 40 5.89 -5.86 12.11
C VAL A 40 4.40 -6.16 11.98
N ASN A 41 3.81 -5.95 10.81
CA ASN A 41 2.39 -6.25 10.55
C ASN A 41 2.09 -7.75 10.72
N GLU A 42 2.94 -8.62 10.19
CA GLU A 42 2.83 -10.07 10.38
C GLU A 42 2.90 -10.47 11.87
N ARG A 43 3.87 -9.91 12.61
CA ARG A 43 4.00 -10.15 14.06
C ARG A 43 2.79 -9.67 14.86
N LEU A 44 2.24 -8.52 14.50
CA LEU A 44 1.03 -7.98 15.14
C LEU A 44 -0.19 -8.86 14.87
N SER A 45 -0.34 -9.37 13.64
CA SER A 45 -1.39 -10.32 13.29
C SER A 45 -1.29 -11.59 14.15
N ILE A 46 -0.10 -12.19 14.22
CA ILE A 46 0.13 -13.40 15.03
C ILE A 46 -0.15 -13.14 16.51
N ALA A 47 0.31 -12.00 17.04
CA ALA A 47 0.09 -11.64 18.44
C ALA A 47 -1.40 -11.38 18.76
N GLN A 48 -2.18 -10.86 17.79
CA GLN A 48 -3.62 -10.71 17.92
C GLN A 48 -4.32 -12.08 17.94
N ASP A 49 -3.96 -12.99 17.03
CA ASP A 49 -4.52 -14.35 16.99
C ASP A 49 -4.28 -15.09 18.32
N GLN A 50 -3.05 -15.06 18.83
CA GLN A 50 -2.71 -15.67 20.12
C GLN A 50 -3.52 -15.08 21.29
N ARG A 51 -3.81 -13.78 21.23
CA ARG A 51 -4.56 -13.09 22.29
C ARG A 51 -6.06 -13.41 22.22
N ILE A 52 -6.59 -13.62 21.02
CA ILE A 52 -7.96 -14.11 20.79
C ILE A 52 -8.08 -15.56 21.30
N ASP A 53 -7.18 -16.45 20.90
CA ASP A 53 -7.16 -17.84 21.36
C ASP A 53 -7.04 -17.94 22.89
N GLY A 54 -6.22 -17.06 23.50
CA GLY A 54 -6.09 -16.96 24.94
C GLY A 54 -7.35 -16.45 25.65
N LEU A 55 -8.13 -15.58 25.01
CA LEU A 55 -9.44 -15.13 25.52
C LEU A 55 -10.48 -16.22 25.39
N GLU A 56 -10.57 -16.90 24.25
CA GLU A 56 -11.46 -18.06 24.04
C GLU A 56 -11.20 -19.13 25.09
N THR A 57 -9.92 -19.50 25.29
CA THR A 57 -9.52 -20.49 26.30
C THR A 57 -9.95 -20.07 27.71
N LYS A 58 -9.74 -18.80 28.08
CA LYS A 58 -10.15 -18.27 29.41
C LYS A 58 -11.66 -18.23 29.61
N ILE A 59 -12.41 -17.94 28.55
CA ILE A 59 -13.88 -17.90 28.57
C ILE A 59 -14.40 -19.34 28.73
N THR A 60 -13.94 -20.26 27.89
CA THR A 60 -14.31 -21.68 27.92
C THR A 60 -13.97 -22.31 29.27
N SER A 61 -12.74 -22.09 29.79
CA SER A 61 -12.31 -22.65 31.08
C SER A 61 -13.11 -22.16 32.27
N LYS A 62 -13.79 -21.00 32.17
CA LYS A 62 -14.65 -20.46 33.24
C LYS A 62 -16.10 -20.89 33.08
N LEU A 63 -16.61 -20.98 31.86
CA LEU A 63 -18.03 -21.26 31.58
C LEU A 63 -18.35 -22.75 31.61
N GLU A 64 -17.51 -23.62 31.03
CA GLU A 64 -17.77 -25.07 30.99
C GLU A 64 -17.95 -25.68 32.38
N PRO A 65 -17.08 -25.42 33.39
CA PRO A 65 -17.26 -25.99 34.72
C PRO A 65 -18.54 -25.53 35.42
N LEU A 66 -18.98 -24.29 35.16
CA LEU A 66 -20.22 -23.76 35.72
C LEU A 66 -21.45 -24.44 35.10
N VAL A 67 -21.45 -24.65 33.78
CA VAL A 67 -22.52 -25.37 33.09
C VAL A 67 -22.61 -26.81 33.60
N ILE A 68 -21.47 -27.50 33.70
CA ILE A 68 -21.40 -28.88 34.20
C ILE A 68 -21.88 -28.98 35.65
N ASP A 69 -21.48 -28.05 36.54
CA ASP A 69 -21.91 -28.06 37.95
C ASP A 69 -23.42 -27.80 38.11
N ILE A 70 -23.99 -26.91 37.28
CA ILE A 70 -25.43 -26.64 37.26
C ILE A 70 -26.20 -27.89 36.80
N GLU A 71 -25.78 -28.50 35.68
CA GLU A 71 -26.40 -29.72 35.15
C GLU A 71 -26.33 -30.88 36.16
N ARG A 72 -25.20 -31.06 36.83
CA ARG A 72 -25.01 -32.06 37.88
C ARG A 72 -25.92 -31.81 39.09
N LYS A 73 -26.03 -30.56 39.55
CA LYS A 73 -26.90 -30.20 40.69
C LYS A 73 -28.38 -30.43 40.35
N LEU A 74 -28.80 -30.14 39.13
CA LEU A 74 -30.16 -30.42 38.66
C LEU A 74 -30.45 -31.92 38.63
N SER A 75 -29.51 -32.74 38.17
CA SER A 75 -29.66 -34.20 38.14
C SER A 75 -29.76 -34.81 39.54
N VAL A 76 -28.88 -34.44 40.48
CA VAL A 76 -28.93 -34.90 41.89
C VAL A 76 -30.23 -34.45 42.58
N PHE A 77 -30.69 -33.24 42.26
CA PHE A 77 -31.95 -32.74 42.79
C PHE A 77 -33.14 -33.56 42.28
N SER A 78 -33.19 -33.84 40.97
CA SER A 78 -34.21 -34.70 40.36
C SER A 78 -34.26 -36.09 41.01
N GLU A 79 -33.10 -36.74 41.20
CA GLU A 79 -33.00 -38.06 41.82
C GLU A 79 -33.44 -38.06 43.30
N LYS A 80 -33.17 -36.97 44.04
CA LYS A 80 -33.64 -36.82 45.43
C LYS A 80 -35.16 -36.66 45.49
N VAL A 81 -35.76 -35.95 44.54
CA VAL A 81 -37.21 -35.80 44.44
C VAL A 81 -37.85 -37.17 44.21
N GLU A 82 -37.35 -37.96 43.26
CA GLU A 82 -37.83 -39.34 43.00
C GLU A 82 -37.70 -40.25 44.23
N LYS A 83 -36.55 -40.26 44.90
CA LYS A 83 -36.35 -41.07 46.12
C LYS A 83 -37.21 -40.63 47.31
N MET A 84 -37.56 -39.35 47.39
CA MET A 84 -38.48 -38.85 48.40
C MET A 84 -39.91 -39.33 48.15
N GLU A 85 -40.33 -39.41 46.88
CA GLU A 85 -41.62 -40.00 46.50
C GLU A 85 -41.69 -41.50 46.82
N GLU A 86 -40.63 -42.26 46.55
CA GLU A 86 -40.55 -43.69 46.89
C GLU A 86 -40.62 -43.93 48.41
N LYS A 87 -39.88 -43.16 49.22
CA LYS A 87 -39.88 -43.29 50.69
C LYS A 87 -41.23 -42.93 51.31
N LYS A 88 -41.96 -41.98 50.71
CA LYS A 88 -43.32 -41.61 51.12
C LYS A 88 -44.29 -42.79 50.96
N LEU A 89 -44.17 -43.55 49.87
CA LEU A 89 -45.00 -44.74 49.62
C LEU A 89 -44.70 -45.83 50.67
N LEU A 90 -43.41 -46.10 50.91
CA LEU A 90 -42.97 -47.12 51.87
C LEU A 90 -43.35 -46.79 53.33
N ALA A 91 -43.25 -45.53 53.75
CA ALA A 91 -43.58 -45.12 55.12
C ALA A 91 -45.07 -45.30 55.44
N ARG A 92 -45.97 -45.04 54.47
CA ARG A 92 -47.41 -45.30 54.60
C ARG A 92 -47.71 -46.78 54.75
N ASP A 93 -47.05 -47.62 53.97
CA ASP A 93 -47.23 -49.07 54.03
C ASP A 93 -46.77 -49.66 55.38
N ILE A 94 -45.64 -49.20 55.92
CA ILE A 94 -45.11 -49.64 57.22
C ILE A 94 -46.02 -49.19 58.37
N GLN A 95 -46.51 -47.94 58.36
CA GLN A 95 -47.43 -47.44 59.40
C GLN A 95 -48.73 -48.22 59.43
N LYS A 96 -49.31 -48.53 58.26
CA LYS A 96 -50.52 -49.34 58.15
C LYS A 96 -50.30 -50.75 58.71
N HIS A 97 -49.16 -51.37 58.39
CA HIS A 97 -48.88 -52.74 58.80
C HIS A 97 -48.59 -52.88 60.31
N SER A 98 -47.80 -51.97 60.89
CA SER A 98 -47.51 -51.95 62.34
C SER A 98 -48.76 -51.73 63.20
N PHE A 99 -49.76 -51.01 62.66
CA PHE A 99 -51.03 -50.75 63.33
C PHE A 99 -51.95 -51.98 63.31
N GLU A 100 -51.99 -52.72 62.20
CA GLU A 100 -52.75 -53.97 62.07
C GLU A 100 -52.24 -55.05 63.06
N GLU A 101 -50.94 -55.12 63.30
CA GLU A 101 -50.33 -56.07 64.25
C GLU A 101 -50.65 -55.76 65.73
N MET A 102 -50.66 -54.48 66.13
CA MET A 102 -51.03 -54.07 67.49
C MET A 102 -52.52 -54.26 67.82
N PHE A 103 -53.38 -54.34 66.80
CA PHE A 103 -54.84 -54.39 66.92
C PHE A 103 -55.36 -55.68 67.58
N HIS A 104 -54.55 -56.75 67.62
CA HIS A 104 -54.96 -58.06 68.11
C HIS A 104 -54.81 -58.26 69.64
N SER A 105 -54.26 -57.31 70.42
CA SER A 105 -53.88 -57.55 71.82
C SER A 105 -54.52 -56.65 72.90
N LEU A 106 -55.50 -55.80 72.61
CA LEU A 106 -55.95 -54.71 73.52
C LEU A 106 -57.48 -54.69 73.82
N ASN A 107 -57.86 -54.18 75.00
CA ASN A 107 -59.25 -53.99 75.49
C ASN A 107 -59.92 -52.74 74.87
N SER A 108 -61.23 -52.81 74.58
CA SER A 108 -62.01 -51.77 73.87
C SER A 108 -61.91 -50.33 74.42
N SER A 109 -61.75 -50.12 75.73
CA SER A 109 -61.64 -48.76 76.30
C SER A 109 -60.28 -48.12 76.03
N VAL A 110 -59.20 -48.92 76.10
CA VAL A 110 -57.85 -48.48 75.75
C VAL A 110 -57.74 -48.29 74.23
N MET A 111 -58.42 -49.15 73.46
CA MET A 111 -58.55 -49.02 72.00
C MET A 111 -59.20 -47.71 71.59
N PHE A 112 -60.25 -47.26 72.29
CA PHE A 112 -60.94 -46.01 71.93
C PHE A 112 -60.06 -44.77 72.14
N GLU A 113 -59.35 -44.67 73.27
CA GLU A 113 -58.43 -43.55 73.53
C GLU A 113 -57.20 -43.58 72.62
N MET A 114 -56.60 -44.76 72.38
CA MET A 114 -55.48 -44.89 71.46
C MET A 114 -55.88 -44.56 70.03
N ASN A 115 -57.06 -45.03 69.57
CA ASN A 115 -57.56 -44.72 68.24
C ASN A 115 -57.81 -43.22 68.06
N GLN A 116 -58.42 -42.53 69.03
CA GLN A 116 -58.56 -41.06 68.97
C GLN A 116 -57.21 -40.34 68.92
N ARG A 117 -56.22 -40.77 69.69
CA ARG A 117 -54.88 -40.18 69.67
C ARG A 117 -54.16 -40.45 68.35
N PHE A 118 -54.33 -41.64 67.78
CA PHE A 118 -53.82 -42.00 66.47
C PHE A 118 -54.47 -41.16 65.38
N THR A 119 -55.80 -41.04 65.35
CA THR A 119 -56.50 -40.21 64.35
C THR A 119 -56.04 -38.76 64.43
N ARG A 120 -55.89 -38.17 65.62
CA ARG A 120 -55.36 -36.80 65.76
C ARG A 120 -53.89 -36.66 65.35
N ALA A 121 -53.08 -37.69 65.60
CA ALA A 121 -51.68 -37.70 65.18
C ALA A 121 -51.58 -37.84 63.65
N ASP A 122 -52.44 -38.64 63.04
CA ASP A 122 -52.54 -38.89 61.60
C ASP A 122 -53.06 -37.65 60.85
N GLU A 123 -54.06 -36.96 61.39
CA GLU A 123 -54.54 -35.66 60.87
C GLU A 123 -53.42 -34.61 60.88
N LYS A 124 -52.67 -34.50 61.99
CA LYS A 124 -51.50 -33.60 62.07
C LYS A 124 -50.38 -34.00 61.12
N LEU A 125 -50.12 -35.30 60.96
CA LEU A 125 -49.13 -35.79 60.00
C LEU A 125 -49.55 -35.44 58.57
N THR A 126 -50.84 -35.56 58.25
CA THR A 126 -51.41 -35.24 56.94
C THR A 126 -51.33 -33.74 56.65
N GLU A 127 -51.60 -32.87 57.63
CA GLU A 127 -51.41 -31.43 57.50
C GLU A 127 -49.94 -31.04 57.30
N LEU A 128 -49.03 -31.65 58.07
CA LEU A 128 -47.58 -31.43 57.91
C LEU A 128 -47.07 -31.93 56.57
N ASP A 129 -47.55 -33.08 56.08
CA ASP A 129 -47.21 -33.62 54.76
C ASP A 129 -47.72 -32.70 53.65
N LYS A 130 -48.95 -32.20 53.76
CA LYS A 130 -49.51 -31.24 52.79
C LYS A 130 -48.71 -29.94 52.77
N HIS A 131 -48.39 -29.38 53.94
CA HIS A 131 -47.58 -28.17 54.02
C HIS A 131 -46.16 -28.38 53.45
N ARG A 132 -45.58 -29.57 53.67
CA ARG A 132 -44.28 -29.95 53.08
C ARG A 132 -44.36 -30.05 51.56
N GLU A 133 -45.42 -30.66 51.01
CA GLU A 133 -45.66 -30.76 49.56
C GLU A 133 -45.83 -29.38 48.93
N ASP A 134 -46.68 -28.53 49.50
CA ASP A 134 -46.87 -27.15 49.03
C ASP A 134 -45.55 -26.36 49.07
N THR A 135 -44.70 -26.60 50.07
CA THR A 135 -43.38 -25.96 50.18
C THR A 135 -42.40 -26.47 49.12
N ILE A 136 -42.35 -27.78 48.87
CA ILE A 136 -41.51 -28.39 47.83
C ILE A 136 -41.94 -27.93 46.44
N GLU A 137 -43.25 -27.90 46.18
CA GLU A 137 -43.80 -27.45 44.90
C GLU A 137 -43.51 -25.97 44.65
N ASN A 138 -43.68 -25.12 45.66
CA ASN A 138 -43.32 -23.70 45.55
C ASN A 138 -41.82 -23.47 45.36
N LEU A 139 -40.95 -24.24 46.04
CA LEU A 139 -39.50 -24.20 45.84
C LEU A 139 -39.12 -24.67 44.43
N ASN A 140 -39.69 -25.78 43.95
CA ASN A 140 -39.46 -26.30 42.59
C ASN A 140 -39.87 -25.30 41.53
N LYS A 141 -41.05 -24.69 41.70
CA LYS A 141 -41.55 -23.66 40.81
C LYS A 141 -40.62 -22.46 40.81
N THR A 142 -40.24 -21.95 41.98
CA THR A 142 -39.32 -20.81 42.11
C THR A 142 -37.95 -21.10 41.48
N ILE A 143 -37.39 -22.29 41.71
CA ILE A 143 -36.11 -22.71 41.10
C ILE A 143 -36.26 -22.79 39.58
N THR A 144 -37.35 -23.39 39.09
CA THR A 144 -37.59 -23.53 37.65
C THR A 144 -37.75 -22.17 36.97
N ASP A 145 -38.54 -21.28 37.58
CA ASP A 145 -38.84 -19.94 37.07
C ASP A 145 -37.59 -19.02 37.07
N LEU A 146 -36.61 -19.27 37.95
CA LEU A 146 -35.37 -18.50 38.00
C LEU A 146 -34.22 -19.11 37.18
N VAL A 147 -34.02 -20.43 37.27
CA VAL A 147 -32.84 -21.10 36.72
C VAL A 147 -32.97 -21.34 35.21
N LYS A 148 -34.17 -21.69 34.70
CA LYS A 148 -34.34 -21.92 33.26
C LYS A 148 -34.08 -20.66 32.43
N PRO A 149 -34.69 -19.49 32.75
CA PRO A 149 -34.43 -18.27 31.98
C PRO A 149 -32.97 -17.84 32.07
N LEU A 150 -32.35 -17.94 33.25
CA LEU A 150 -30.95 -17.59 33.43
C LEU A 150 -30.01 -18.49 32.61
N ALA A 151 -30.25 -19.81 32.58
CA ALA A 151 -29.48 -20.74 31.77
C ALA A 151 -29.63 -20.46 30.26
N GLN A 152 -30.83 -20.06 29.83
CA GLN A 152 -31.10 -19.67 28.45
C GLN A 152 -30.41 -18.34 28.10
N ASP A 153 -30.51 -17.32 28.95
CA ASP A 153 -29.85 -16.02 28.75
C ASP A 153 -28.32 -16.16 28.66
N VAL A 154 -27.73 -17.03 29.49
CA VAL A 154 -26.29 -17.33 29.45
C VAL A 154 -25.91 -18.02 28.13
N ARG A 155 -26.72 -18.97 27.66
CA ARG A 155 -26.49 -19.66 26.38
C ARG A 155 -26.63 -18.71 25.19
N GLU A 156 -27.66 -17.88 25.17
CA GLU A 156 -27.89 -16.89 24.11
C GLU A 156 -26.79 -15.81 24.09
N SER A 157 -26.36 -15.34 25.26
CA SER A 157 -25.26 -14.40 25.40
C SER A 157 -23.94 -15.00 24.92
N SER A 158 -23.65 -16.25 25.29
CA SER A 158 -22.47 -16.99 24.82
C SER A 158 -22.46 -17.14 23.29
N LEU A 159 -23.59 -17.50 22.68
CA LEU A 159 -23.72 -17.60 21.23
C LEU A 159 -23.51 -16.24 20.54
N ARG A 160 -24.05 -15.16 21.12
CA ARG A 160 -23.96 -13.80 20.58
C ARG A 160 -22.51 -13.29 20.63
N ILE A 161 -21.82 -13.54 21.75
CA ILE A 161 -20.40 -13.23 21.92
C ILE A 161 -19.55 -14.03 20.92
N GLY A 162 -19.81 -15.33 20.75
CA GLY A 162 -19.10 -16.17 19.77
C GLY A 162 -19.20 -15.62 18.34
N LYS A 163 -20.40 -15.22 17.90
CA LYS A 163 -20.60 -14.58 16.58
C LYS A 163 -19.84 -13.26 16.43
N GLN A 164 -19.80 -12.43 17.48
CA GLN A 164 -19.04 -11.18 17.46
C GLN A 164 -17.53 -11.41 17.37
N ILE A 165 -17.01 -12.42 18.09
CA ILE A 165 -15.60 -12.80 18.02
C ILE A 165 -15.25 -13.28 16.60
N GLU A 166 -16.08 -14.13 16.01
CA GLU A 166 -15.86 -14.64 14.66
C GLU A 166 -15.90 -13.51 13.61
N GLN A 167 -16.85 -12.58 13.74
CA GLN A 167 -16.90 -11.39 12.90
C GLN A 167 -15.63 -10.53 13.04
N LEU A 168 -15.21 -10.23 14.27
CA LEU A 168 -14.00 -9.44 14.52
C LEU A 168 -12.74 -10.13 13.97
N LYS A 169 -12.65 -11.46 14.08
CA LYS A 169 -11.57 -12.27 13.50
C LYS A 169 -11.52 -12.12 11.98
N ASN A 170 -12.65 -12.26 11.31
CA ASN A 170 -12.76 -12.10 9.86
C ASN A 170 -12.41 -10.68 9.41
N GLU A 171 -12.94 -9.65 10.08
CA GLU A 171 -12.63 -8.25 9.76
C GLU A 171 -11.15 -7.91 9.99
N SER A 172 -10.53 -8.49 11.02
CA SER A 172 -9.10 -8.34 11.30
C SER A 172 -8.26 -8.98 10.19
N GLN A 173 -8.59 -10.21 9.79
CA GLN A 173 -7.89 -10.94 8.74
C GLN A 173 -7.99 -10.22 7.38
N VAL A 174 -9.18 -9.73 7.02
CA VAL A 174 -9.39 -8.96 5.79
C VAL A 174 -8.53 -7.69 5.79
N ARG A 175 -8.56 -6.91 6.88
CA ARG A 175 -7.71 -5.70 7.01
C ARG A 175 -6.22 -6.02 6.92
N GLY A 176 -5.77 -7.12 7.53
CA GLY A 176 -4.39 -7.61 7.42
C GLY A 176 -4.00 -7.90 5.97
N GLN A 177 -4.86 -8.61 5.24
CA GLN A 177 -4.62 -8.94 3.84
C GLN A 177 -4.62 -7.71 2.92
N GLU A 178 -5.54 -6.76 3.14
CA GLU A 178 -5.58 -5.49 2.41
C GLU A 178 -4.29 -4.69 2.58
N MET A 179 -3.77 -4.62 3.81
CA MET A 179 -2.50 -3.96 4.12
C MET A 179 -1.33 -4.64 3.38
N THR A 180 -1.24 -5.97 3.43
CA THR A 180 -0.21 -6.73 2.71
C THR A 180 -0.26 -6.46 1.20
N ASN A 181 -1.46 -6.46 0.61
CA ASN A 181 -1.65 -6.16 -0.81
C ASN A 181 -1.29 -4.72 -1.17
N PHE A 182 -1.53 -3.76 -0.27
CA PHE A 182 -1.10 -2.37 -0.45
C PHE A 182 0.42 -2.25 -0.44
N LEU A 183 1.10 -2.84 0.56
CA LEU A 183 2.55 -2.80 0.70
C LEU A 183 3.26 -3.46 -0.49
N SER A 184 2.74 -4.60 -0.99
CA SER A 184 3.29 -5.27 -2.19
C SER A 184 3.22 -4.38 -3.43
N ARG A 185 2.09 -3.69 -3.66
CA ARG A 185 1.94 -2.77 -4.80
C ARG A 185 2.86 -1.56 -4.71
N ALA A 186 3.09 -1.04 -3.50
CA ALA A 186 4.04 0.03 -3.26
C ALA A 186 5.47 -0.42 -3.58
N ALA A 187 5.87 -1.62 -3.14
CA ALA A 187 7.18 -2.21 -3.44
C ALA A 187 7.41 -2.38 -4.95
N ASP A 188 6.42 -2.91 -5.68
CA ASP A 188 6.50 -3.08 -7.14
C ASP A 188 6.64 -1.74 -7.88
N SER A 189 5.92 -0.72 -7.41
CA SER A 189 5.99 0.63 -7.98
C SER A 189 7.38 1.25 -7.79
N LEU A 190 7.94 1.12 -6.58
CA LEU A 190 9.31 1.57 -6.29
C LEU A 190 10.34 0.83 -7.15
N LYS A 191 10.17 -0.48 -7.36
CA LYS A 191 11.04 -1.27 -8.23
C LYS A 191 11.01 -0.77 -9.68
N LYS A 192 9.84 -0.38 -10.20
CA LYS A 192 9.72 0.21 -11.54
C LYS A 192 10.43 1.56 -11.63
N VAL A 193 10.30 2.42 -10.63
CA VAL A 193 11.01 3.71 -10.57
C VAL A 193 12.51 3.49 -10.56
N PHE A 194 13.01 2.55 -9.75
CA PHE A 194 14.42 2.19 -9.70
C PHE A 194 14.94 1.73 -11.08
N LEU A 195 14.19 0.87 -11.77
CA LEU A 195 14.55 0.42 -13.12
C LEU A 195 14.56 1.55 -14.16
N LEU A 196 13.61 2.50 -14.06
CA LEU A 196 13.58 3.67 -14.93
C LEU A 196 14.78 4.59 -14.70
N LEU A 197 15.12 4.84 -13.43
CA LEU A 197 16.30 5.64 -13.07
C LEU A 197 17.60 5.00 -13.61
N ASN A 198 17.76 3.68 -13.48
CA ASN A 198 18.90 2.96 -14.07
C ASN A 198 18.96 3.08 -15.60
N LYS A 199 17.81 3.01 -16.28
CA LYS A 199 17.76 3.17 -17.75
C LYS A 199 18.13 4.58 -18.19
N ILE A 200 17.67 5.59 -17.46
CA ILE A 200 17.98 7.00 -17.72
C ILE A 200 19.48 7.24 -17.56
N GLU A 201 20.07 6.75 -16.47
CA GLU A 201 21.51 6.84 -16.20
C GLU A 201 22.36 6.24 -17.33
N ILE A 202 22.08 4.99 -17.72
CA ILE A 202 22.80 4.30 -18.79
C ILE A 202 22.67 5.05 -20.12
N LYS A 203 21.46 5.58 -20.40
CA LYS A 203 21.20 6.34 -21.62
C LYS A 203 22.00 7.64 -21.65
N LEU A 204 21.96 8.44 -20.58
CA LEU A 204 22.72 9.70 -20.44
C LEU A 204 24.23 9.47 -20.57
N LEU A 205 24.78 8.46 -19.90
CA LEU A 205 26.20 8.08 -20.03
C LEU A 205 26.57 7.70 -21.47
N SER A 206 25.69 6.95 -22.14
CA SER A 206 25.92 6.53 -23.52
C SER A 206 25.79 7.67 -24.52
N ASP A 207 24.84 8.60 -24.34
CA ASP A 207 24.56 9.67 -25.28
C ASP A 207 25.60 10.79 -25.12
N CYS A 208 25.87 11.24 -23.90
CA CYS A 208 26.83 12.31 -23.63
C CYS A 208 28.29 11.91 -23.94
N SER A 209 28.61 10.61 -23.98
CA SER A 209 29.94 10.15 -24.40
C SER A 209 30.14 10.12 -25.92
N LYS A 210 29.07 10.08 -26.74
CA LYS A 210 29.20 10.02 -28.21
C LYS A 210 29.76 11.31 -28.81
N ALA A 211 29.44 12.46 -28.23
CA ALA A 211 29.94 13.77 -28.69
C ALA A 211 31.49 13.86 -28.63
N SER A 212 32.13 13.11 -27.73
CA SER A 212 33.60 13.04 -27.63
C SER A 212 34.29 12.42 -28.85
N ARG A 213 33.52 11.80 -29.77
CA ARG A 213 34.02 11.25 -31.03
C ARG A 213 34.13 12.30 -32.13
N LEU A 214 33.60 13.50 -31.91
CA LEU A 214 33.69 14.64 -32.82
C LEU A 214 34.73 15.66 -32.30
N THR A 215 35.30 16.43 -33.22
CA THR A 215 36.12 17.59 -32.88
C THR A 215 35.20 18.77 -32.57
N LEU A 216 35.06 19.09 -31.28
CA LEU A 216 34.18 20.17 -30.82
C LEU A 216 34.95 21.48 -30.61
N THR A 217 34.32 22.58 -30.97
CA THR A 217 34.73 23.94 -30.65
C THR A 217 34.06 24.37 -29.36
N THR A 218 34.83 24.69 -28.33
CA THR A 218 34.32 25.23 -27.06
C THR A 218 34.24 26.75 -27.15
N LEU A 219 33.03 27.29 -26.97
CA LEU A 219 32.71 28.72 -26.88
C LEU A 219 32.17 29.05 -25.47
N SER A 220 31.97 30.33 -25.17
CA SER A 220 31.43 30.76 -23.86
C SER A 220 30.04 30.19 -23.56
N SER A 221 29.21 29.99 -24.60
CA SER A 221 27.85 29.47 -24.50
C SER A 221 27.73 27.93 -24.53
N GLY A 222 28.81 27.21 -24.85
CA GLY A 222 28.78 25.75 -24.93
C GLY A 222 29.83 25.13 -25.85
N GLN A 223 29.62 23.86 -26.19
CA GLN A 223 30.47 23.11 -27.11
C GLN A 223 29.69 22.80 -28.39
N TYR A 224 30.30 23.10 -29.53
CA TYR A 224 29.65 23.03 -30.83
C TYR A 224 30.47 22.22 -31.82
N TYR A 225 29.79 21.52 -32.70
CA TYR A 225 30.38 20.88 -33.88
C TYR A 225 29.93 21.68 -35.10
N PHE A 226 30.88 22.09 -35.92
CA PHE A 226 30.61 22.73 -37.22
C PHE A 226 30.83 21.68 -38.30
N SER A 227 29.81 21.40 -39.11
CA SER A 227 29.96 20.47 -40.22
C SER A 227 30.93 21.01 -41.27
N THR A 228 31.57 20.09 -41.98
CA THR A 228 32.38 20.38 -43.17
C THR A 228 31.73 19.82 -44.43
N VAL A 229 30.48 19.36 -44.31
CA VAL A 229 29.67 18.81 -45.39
C VAL A 229 28.28 19.40 -45.31
N GLU A 230 27.68 19.59 -46.48
CA GLU A 230 26.33 20.10 -46.66
C GLU A 230 25.33 18.93 -46.64
N THR A 231 24.14 19.16 -46.09
CA THR A 231 23.04 18.21 -46.07
C THR A 231 21.73 18.92 -45.72
N ASP A 232 20.60 18.30 -46.07
CA ASP A 232 19.28 18.78 -45.61
C ASP A 232 19.13 18.85 -44.08
N TRP A 233 18.21 19.69 -43.63
CA TRP A 233 17.99 20.00 -42.21
C TRP A 233 17.63 18.75 -41.39
N TYR A 234 16.85 17.83 -41.95
CA TYR A 234 16.44 16.61 -41.25
C TYR A 234 17.61 15.65 -41.03
N LYS A 235 18.47 15.49 -42.04
CA LYS A 235 19.71 14.71 -41.93
C LYS A 235 20.72 15.38 -41.00
N ALA A 236 20.84 16.70 -41.03
CA ALA A 236 21.67 17.46 -40.10
C ALA A 236 21.20 17.23 -38.65
N LYS A 237 19.89 17.33 -38.41
CA LYS A 237 19.28 16.99 -37.11
C LYS A 237 19.59 15.56 -36.69
N ALA A 238 19.35 14.59 -37.56
CA ALA A 238 19.60 13.18 -37.29
C ALA A 238 21.09 12.90 -37.01
N PHE A 239 22.00 13.62 -37.66
CA PHE A 239 23.43 13.55 -37.39
C PHE A 239 23.74 14.02 -35.97
N CYS A 240 23.26 15.22 -35.58
CA CYS A 240 23.50 15.73 -34.23
C CYS A 240 22.95 14.77 -33.17
N ASP A 241 21.70 14.29 -33.35
CA ASP A 241 21.05 13.35 -32.43
C ASP A 241 21.84 12.04 -32.29
N ARG A 242 22.41 11.52 -33.39
CA ARG A 242 23.25 10.30 -33.39
C ARG A 242 24.49 10.43 -32.50
N PHE A 243 25.02 11.64 -32.35
CA PHE A 243 26.19 11.93 -31.52
C PHE A 243 25.83 12.45 -30.12
N GLY A 244 24.57 12.33 -29.69
CA GLY A 244 24.12 12.83 -28.38
C GLY A 244 24.15 14.36 -28.28
N MET A 245 24.04 15.02 -29.43
CA MET A 245 23.98 16.47 -29.60
C MET A 245 22.60 16.84 -30.14
N GLN A 246 22.35 18.13 -30.33
CA GLN A 246 21.20 18.64 -31.09
C GLN A 246 21.66 19.70 -32.08
N LEU A 247 20.84 20.08 -33.06
CA LEU A 247 21.16 21.29 -33.84
C LEU A 247 21.24 22.50 -32.89
N ALA A 248 22.15 23.42 -33.18
CA ALA A 248 22.40 24.55 -32.30
C ALA A 248 21.18 25.47 -32.21
N SER A 249 20.84 25.87 -30.99
CA SER A 249 19.84 26.90 -30.71
C SER A 249 20.57 28.18 -30.32
N ILE A 250 19.98 29.34 -30.60
CA ILE A 250 20.57 30.63 -30.22
C ILE A 250 19.69 31.26 -29.15
N GLU A 251 20.19 31.29 -27.92
CA GLU A 251 19.48 31.82 -26.76
C GLU A 251 19.89 33.26 -26.43
N THR A 252 21.06 33.70 -26.91
CA THR A 252 21.60 35.03 -26.63
C THR A 252 22.28 35.67 -27.84
N GLU A 253 22.36 37.00 -27.85
CA GLU A 253 23.08 37.72 -28.92
C GLU A 253 24.59 37.40 -28.92
N GLU A 254 25.18 37.14 -27.74
CA GLU A 254 26.58 36.73 -27.61
C GLU A 254 26.83 35.37 -28.24
N GLU A 255 25.95 34.40 -28.00
CA GLU A 255 26.00 33.08 -28.62
C GLU A 255 25.92 33.18 -30.15
N ARG A 256 24.98 33.97 -30.69
CA ARG A 256 24.91 34.22 -32.14
C ARG A 256 26.24 34.75 -32.67
N LYS A 257 26.79 35.76 -31.99
CA LYS A 257 28.05 36.42 -32.38
C LYS A 257 29.23 35.45 -32.40
N THR A 258 29.35 34.64 -31.37
CA THR A 258 30.45 33.67 -31.24
C THR A 258 30.30 32.53 -32.24
N LEU A 259 29.09 32.05 -32.52
CA LEU A 259 28.84 31.00 -33.52
C LEU A 259 29.26 31.41 -34.92
N PHE A 260 28.78 32.55 -35.43
CA PHE A 260 29.13 32.97 -36.80
C PHE A 260 30.63 33.34 -36.91
N ALA A 261 31.21 33.93 -35.86
CA ALA A 261 32.63 34.26 -35.84
C ALA A 261 33.51 33.01 -35.82
N SER A 262 33.05 31.91 -35.22
CA SER A 262 33.80 30.65 -35.08
C SER A 262 33.56 29.65 -36.20
N ALA A 263 32.56 29.89 -37.07
CA ALA A 263 32.29 29.02 -38.21
C ALA A 263 33.52 28.91 -39.14
N PRO A 264 33.98 27.69 -39.47
CA PRO A 264 35.22 27.49 -40.25
C PRO A 264 35.07 27.91 -41.71
N ILE A 265 33.88 27.72 -42.29
CA ILE A 265 33.58 28.07 -43.67
C ILE A 265 32.88 29.42 -43.67
N LYS A 266 33.58 30.46 -44.14
CA LYS A 266 33.08 31.85 -44.16
C LYS A 266 32.22 32.13 -45.38
N ASN A 267 31.35 33.13 -45.27
CA ASN A 267 30.42 33.55 -46.32
C ASN A 267 29.53 32.40 -46.84
N ASN A 268 29.16 31.51 -45.92
CA ASN A 268 28.28 30.37 -46.15
C ASN A 268 27.18 30.32 -45.08
N TYR A 269 26.23 29.40 -45.26
CA TYR A 269 25.06 29.21 -44.41
C TYR A 269 25.18 27.93 -43.59
N TYR A 270 24.57 27.94 -42.41
CA TYR A 270 24.59 26.82 -41.48
C TYR A 270 23.21 26.61 -40.88
N TRP A 271 22.62 25.43 -41.05
CA TRP A 271 21.41 25.01 -40.36
C TRP A 271 21.56 25.10 -38.84
N LEU A 272 20.51 25.65 -38.24
CA LEU A 272 20.27 25.72 -36.80
C LEU A 272 19.00 24.93 -36.44
N SER A 273 18.68 24.83 -35.15
CA SER A 273 17.51 24.07 -34.68
C SER A 273 16.16 24.71 -35.00
N GLY A 274 16.16 25.97 -35.42
CA GLY A 274 14.95 26.78 -35.56
C GLY A 274 14.14 26.40 -36.81
N SER A 275 12.83 26.33 -36.66
CA SER A 275 11.89 26.09 -37.78
C SER A 275 10.49 26.61 -37.46
N ASP A 276 9.62 26.68 -38.47
CA ASP A 276 8.18 26.92 -38.32
C ASP A 276 7.34 25.63 -38.48
N ILE A 277 8.00 24.46 -38.55
CA ILE A 277 7.36 23.15 -38.72
C ILE A 277 6.38 22.88 -37.59
N GLY A 278 5.10 22.67 -37.94
CA GLY A 278 4.03 22.42 -36.97
C GLY A 278 3.56 23.66 -36.20
N HIS A 279 4.04 24.85 -36.58
CA HIS A 279 3.65 26.13 -36.02
C HIS A 279 2.89 26.97 -37.05
N ILE A 280 2.48 28.18 -36.66
CA ILE A 280 1.91 29.15 -37.58
C ILE A 280 3.02 29.55 -38.56
N PRO A 281 2.82 29.46 -39.89
CA PRO A 281 3.84 29.85 -40.86
C PRO A 281 4.40 31.26 -40.58
N GLY A 282 5.73 31.38 -40.57
CA GLY A 282 6.43 32.62 -40.23
C GLY A 282 6.65 32.85 -38.72
N HIS A 283 6.15 31.96 -37.86
CA HIS A 283 6.48 31.95 -36.43
C HIS A 283 7.50 30.85 -36.13
N PHE A 284 8.75 31.27 -35.98
CA PHE A 284 9.86 30.35 -35.77
C PHE A 284 10.17 30.13 -34.30
N TYR A 285 10.51 28.88 -33.98
CA TYR A 285 10.88 28.44 -32.64
C TYR A 285 12.14 27.61 -32.69
N TRP A 286 13.03 27.82 -31.72
CA TRP A 286 14.17 26.93 -31.47
C TRP A 286 13.69 25.58 -30.92
N SER A 287 14.52 24.54 -31.00
CA SER A 287 14.20 23.24 -30.39
C SER A 287 14.04 23.30 -28.86
N THR A 288 14.49 24.37 -28.22
CA THR A 288 14.26 24.66 -26.79
C THR A 288 12.84 25.13 -26.48
N GLY A 289 12.04 25.46 -27.50
CA GLY A 289 10.68 26.00 -27.38
C GLY A 289 10.62 27.52 -27.28
N HIS A 290 11.77 28.21 -27.20
CA HIS A 290 11.81 29.67 -27.24
C HIS A 290 11.55 30.19 -28.65
N ARG A 291 10.81 31.30 -28.75
CA ARG A 291 10.55 31.99 -30.02
C ARG A 291 11.83 32.68 -30.48
N VAL A 292 12.09 32.65 -31.78
CA VAL A 292 13.21 33.38 -32.39
C VAL A 292 12.98 34.89 -32.27
N ASP A 293 14.05 35.62 -31.96
CA ASP A 293 14.04 37.08 -31.86
C ASP A 293 14.01 37.71 -33.26
N ASP A 294 13.00 38.54 -33.52
CA ASP A 294 12.78 39.18 -34.82
C ASP A 294 13.92 40.15 -35.21
N THR A 295 14.75 40.59 -34.25
CA THR A 295 15.88 41.49 -34.51
C THR A 295 17.08 40.78 -35.16
N TRP A 296 17.12 39.45 -35.16
CA TRP A 296 18.24 38.65 -35.65
C TRP A 296 18.18 38.31 -37.14
N TRP A 297 17.02 38.49 -37.77
CA TRP A 297 16.83 38.26 -39.20
C TRP A 297 17.66 39.20 -40.06
N SER A 298 18.00 38.75 -41.26
CA SER A 298 18.53 39.62 -42.31
C SER A 298 17.47 40.61 -42.79
N SER A 299 17.89 41.67 -43.48
CA SER A 299 16.93 42.62 -44.05
C SER A 299 16.03 41.92 -45.06
N GLY A 300 14.71 42.04 -44.85
CA GLY A 300 13.70 41.39 -45.71
C GLY A 300 13.41 39.93 -45.37
N GLN A 301 13.88 39.42 -44.23
CA GLN A 301 13.65 38.05 -43.74
C GLN A 301 12.80 38.08 -42.46
N PRO A 302 12.07 36.98 -42.13
CA PRO A 302 11.86 35.81 -42.99
C PRO A 302 11.04 36.18 -44.24
N ASN A 303 11.17 35.45 -45.35
CA ASN A 303 10.39 35.68 -46.59
C ASN A 303 9.96 34.41 -47.34
N ASP A 304 10.48 33.25 -46.97
CA ASP A 304 10.12 31.97 -47.58
C ASP A 304 8.94 31.28 -46.85
N PHE A 305 8.51 31.88 -45.73
CA PHE A 305 7.32 31.51 -44.98
C PHE A 305 6.04 31.64 -45.84
N GLY A 306 5.48 30.50 -46.26
CA GLY A 306 4.23 30.41 -47.02
C GLY A 306 4.37 30.04 -48.51
N GLU A 307 5.57 30.14 -49.10
CA GLU A 307 5.85 29.60 -50.44
C GLU A 307 6.22 28.11 -50.39
N SER A 308 6.88 27.70 -49.30
CA SER A 308 7.14 26.29 -48.97
C SER A 308 6.29 25.86 -47.77
N LYS A 309 6.01 24.55 -47.63
CA LYS A 309 5.19 24.03 -46.53
C LYS A 309 5.91 24.03 -45.18
N GLU A 310 7.24 24.05 -45.18
CA GLU A 310 8.11 23.92 -44.00
C GLU A 310 9.41 24.70 -44.26
N THR A 311 9.72 25.69 -43.41
CA THR A 311 10.96 26.48 -43.49
C THR A 311 11.82 26.29 -42.24
N CYS A 312 13.13 26.27 -42.45
CA CYS A 312 14.14 26.02 -41.44
C CYS A 312 15.11 27.20 -41.40
N ILE A 313 15.75 27.42 -40.25
CA ILE A 313 16.63 28.57 -40.03
C ILE A 313 18.07 28.24 -40.35
N GLU A 314 18.69 29.14 -41.11
CA GLU A 314 20.12 29.16 -41.33
C GLU A 314 20.77 30.39 -40.69
N LEU A 315 22.00 30.20 -40.22
CA LEU A 315 22.90 31.27 -39.82
C LEU A 315 23.80 31.66 -40.99
N HIS A 316 23.62 32.87 -41.52
CA HIS A 316 24.55 33.41 -42.49
C HIS A 316 25.84 33.87 -41.80
N THR A 317 26.96 33.23 -42.11
CA THR A 317 28.25 33.53 -41.46
C THR A 317 28.82 34.91 -41.83
N ASN A 318 28.31 35.55 -42.87
CA ASN A 318 28.58 36.95 -43.19
C ASN A 318 27.61 37.86 -42.42
N GLY A 319 28.04 38.40 -41.28
CA GLY A 319 27.24 39.29 -40.43
C GLY A 319 26.37 38.58 -39.39
N GLY A 320 26.29 37.25 -39.43
CA GLY A 320 25.65 36.43 -38.41
C GLY A 320 24.13 36.52 -38.38
N ARG A 321 23.51 36.98 -39.46
CA ARG A 321 22.06 37.17 -39.53
C ARG A 321 21.36 35.87 -39.89
N LEU A 322 20.11 35.74 -39.45
CA LEU A 322 19.28 34.59 -39.75
C LEU A 322 18.57 34.77 -41.09
N ILE A 323 18.35 33.66 -41.78
CA ILE A 323 17.45 33.55 -42.93
C ILE A 323 16.58 32.31 -42.76
N ASP A 324 15.38 32.31 -43.33
CA ASP A 324 14.57 31.10 -43.47
C ASP A 324 14.78 30.51 -44.87
N TYR A 325 14.87 29.20 -44.95
CA TYR A 325 15.08 28.51 -46.21
C TYR A 325 14.44 27.11 -46.22
N LYS A 326 14.35 26.48 -47.39
CA LYS A 326 13.67 25.19 -47.55
C LYS A 326 14.47 24.09 -46.86
N CYS A 327 13.85 23.44 -45.88
CA CYS A 327 14.50 22.40 -45.05
C CYS A 327 15.12 21.22 -45.83
N ASN A 328 14.76 21.02 -47.10
CA ASN A 328 15.24 19.93 -47.96
C ASN A 328 16.46 20.30 -48.81
N ASP A 329 16.88 21.57 -48.79
CA ASP A 329 18.10 22.00 -49.48
C ASP A 329 19.34 21.68 -48.64
N ASP A 330 20.48 21.47 -49.30
CA ASP A 330 21.70 21.04 -48.66
C ASP A 330 22.53 22.25 -48.21
N ASP A 331 22.80 22.32 -46.90
CA ASP A 331 23.65 23.37 -46.31
C ASP A 331 24.50 22.80 -45.16
N TYR A 332 25.51 23.55 -44.73
CA TYR A 332 26.29 23.17 -43.55
C TYR A 332 25.40 23.21 -42.30
N PHE A 333 25.86 22.68 -41.17
CA PHE A 333 25.07 22.65 -39.95
C PHE A 333 25.92 22.77 -38.70
N ILE A 334 25.32 23.30 -37.64
CA ILE A 334 25.98 23.41 -36.34
C ILE A 334 25.23 22.52 -35.36
N CYS A 335 25.93 21.58 -34.73
CA CYS A 335 25.41 20.87 -33.57
C CYS A 335 25.90 21.53 -32.29
N GLU A 336 25.09 21.51 -31.24
CA GLU A 336 25.48 21.83 -29.88
C GLU A 336 25.35 20.61 -28.96
N VAL A 337 26.25 20.48 -28.00
CA VAL A 337 26.10 19.47 -26.94
C VAL A 337 24.79 19.76 -26.21
N SER A 338 23.91 18.75 -26.12
CA SER A 338 22.59 18.89 -25.49
C SER A 338 22.70 19.54 -24.11
N PRO A 339 21.78 20.44 -23.73
CA PRO A 339 21.69 20.99 -22.38
C PRO A 339 21.75 19.90 -21.30
N ASP A 340 21.10 18.75 -21.52
CA ASP A 340 21.12 17.60 -20.60
C ASP A 340 22.55 17.11 -20.35
N CYS A 341 23.37 17.07 -21.40
CA CYS A 341 24.78 16.73 -21.30
C CYS A 341 25.63 17.88 -20.74
N LYS A 342 25.26 19.15 -20.97
CA LYS A 342 25.90 20.31 -20.31
C LYS A 342 25.69 20.26 -18.79
N TYR A 343 24.45 20.02 -18.33
CA TYR A 343 24.13 19.86 -16.90
C TYR A 343 24.83 18.65 -16.29
N PHE A 344 24.81 17.51 -16.99
CA PHE A 344 25.59 16.32 -16.59
C PHE A 344 27.08 16.66 -16.45
N ASN A 345 27.69 17.32 -17.44
CA ASN A 345 29.11 17.70 -17.42
C ASN A 345 29.45 18.79 -16.37
N ASN A 346 28.52 19.66 -16.01
CA ASN A 346 28.72 20.69 -14.98
C ASN A 346 28.59 20.12 -13.56
N LEU A 347 27.64 19.21 -13.33
CA LEU A 347 27.53 18.44 -12.08
C LEU A 347 28.73 17.50 -11.85
N VAL A 348 29.46 17.19 -12.92
CA VAL A 348 30.70 16.41 -12.95
C VAL A 348 31.93 17.23 -12.50
N GLN A 349 31.87 18.57 -12.52
CA GLN A 349 33.01 19.46 -12.24
C GLN A 349 32.96 20.16 -10.87
N GLN A 350 31.81 20.12 -10.16
CA GLN A 350 31.64 20.61 -8.78
C GLN A 350 31.79 19.46 -7.80
#